data_AF-A0A7X8CW44-F1
#
_entry.id   AF-A0A7X8CW44-F1
#
_cell.length_a   1.000
_cell.length_b   1.000
_cell.length_c   1.000
_cell.angle_alpha   90.00
_cell.angle_beta   90.00
_cell.angle_gamma   90.00
#
_symmetry.space_group_name_H-M   'P 1'
#
loop_
_entity.id
_entity.type
_entity.pdbx_description
1 polymer ?
#
loop_
_entity_poly.entity_id
_entity_poly.type
_entity_poly.pdbx_seq_one_letter_code
_entity_poly.pdbx_strand_id
1 'polypeptide(L)'
;MRDFRQQRDDPEGEMGTRVRKWGTALTVLAAGMLYGTTGTAQALAPVGTDPSSIGLVRIALGGLALLPFAAAREGGLRALARGLSPWVLLAGAGLAGFQVLFFRGVIAAGVALGTVVAIASGPVFAGILGAVVFRERLSPAWWASTALAAAGCALVSLGKSTAPAPDAGIALALGAGASYAVLGLGIKKASRRLTSLGSVTLGLLTGSLFLAPVFLASGASIGWTLSPRGFLTTAHL
;
A
#
# COMPACT_ATOMS: atom_id res chain seq x y z
N MET A 1 -52.94 8.79 -14.81
CA MET A 1 -52.48 8.30 -13.48
C MET A 1 -52.07 6.82 -13.54
N ARG A 2 -51.09 6.47 -14.39
CA ARG A 2 -50.46 5.14 -14.43
C ARG A 2 -49.00 5.34 -14.81
N ASP A 3 -48.16 5.79 -13.87
CA ASP A 3 -46.70 5.73 -14.11
C ASP A 3 -45.79 5.87 -12.88
N PHE A 4 -46.32 5.73 -11.65
CA PHE A 4 -45.51 5.85 -10.42
C PHE A 4 -45.24 4.51 -9.72
N ARG A 5 -45.64 3.38 -10.32
CA ARG A 5 -45.59 2.06 -9.66
C ARG A 5 -44.63 1.06 -10.34
N GLN A 6 -43.96 1.45 -11.41
CA GLN A 6 -43.12 0.55 -12.22
C GLN A 6 -41.61 0.75 -12.02
N GLN A 7 -41.22 1.60 -11.07
CA GLN A 7 -39.82 1.97 -10.83
C GLN A 7 -39.24 1.39 -9.52
N ARG A 8 -39.96 0.49 -8.82
CA ARG A 8 -39.62 0.14 -7.44
C ARG A 8 -38.85 -1.16 -7.24
N ASP A 9 -38.85 -2.12 -8.17
CA ASP A 9 -38.14 -3.39 -7.96
C ASP A 9 -37.59 -3.89 -9.30
N ASP A 10 -36.36 -3.51 -9.63
CA ASP A 10 -35.58 -4.15 -10.70
C ASP A 10 -34.60 -5.16 -10.03
N PRO A 11 -35.04 -6.41 -9.79
CA PRO A 11 -34.26 -7.41 -9.05
C PRO A 11 -32.98 -7.81 -9.79
N GLU A 12 -32.92 -7.65 -11.13
CA GLU A 12 -31.71 -7.95 -11.91
C GLU A 12 -30.62 -6.90 -11.68
N GLY A 13 -31.00 -5.63 -11.59
CA GLY A 13 -30.11 -4.53 -11.22
C GLY A 13 -29.56 -4.64 -9.80
N GLU A 14 -30.41 -5.05 -8.84
CA GLU A 14 -29.97 -5.32 -7.47
C GLU A 14 -29.03 -6.53 -7.39
N MET A 15 -29.34 -7.61 -8.11
CA MET A 15 -28.53 -8.83 -8.13
C MET A 15 -27.14 -8.56 -8.72
N GLY A 16 -27.07 -7.87 -9.87
CA GLY A 16 -25.80 -7.47 -10.49
C GLY A 16 -24.96 -6.55 -9.58
N THR A 17 -25.62 -5.67 -8.81
CA THR A 17 -24.96 -4.80 -7.85
C THR A 17 -24.44 -5.57 -6.63
N ARG A 18 -25.21 -6.56 -6.13
CA ARG A 18 -24.78 -7.45 -5.03
C ARG A 18 -23.61 -8.32 -5.47
N VAL A 19 -23.68 -8.98 -6.62
CA VAL A 19 -22.59 -9.83 -7.16
C VAL A 19 -21.30 -9.03 -7.32
N ARG A 20 -21.38 -7.78 -7.82
CA ARG A 20 -20.21 -6.90 -7.95
C ARG A 20 -19.63 -6.47 -6.59
N LYS A 21 -20.47 -6.23 -5.58
CA LYS A 21 -20.03 -5.95 -4.21
C LYS A 21 -19.31 -7.14 -3.58
N TRP A 22 -19.84 -8.35 -3.73
CA TRP A 22 -19.21 -9.58 -3.23
C TRP A 22 -17.89 -9.88 -3.94
N GLY A 23 -17.82 -9.71 -5.26
CA GLY A 23 -16.56 -9.84 -6.01
C GLY A 23 -15.49 -8.84 -5.56
N THR A 24 -15.89 -7.60 -5.25
CA THR A 24 -14.97 -6.59 -4.69
C THR A 24 -14.52 -6.96 -3.28
N ALA A 25 -15.42 -7.44 -2.42
CA ALA A 25 -15.07 -7.88 -1.07
C ALA A 25 -14.10 -9.07 -1.11
N LEU A 26 -14.35 -10.07 -1.96
CA LEU A 26 -13.48 -11.24 -2.11
C LEU A 26 -12.08 -10.86 -2.62
N THR A 27 -11.98 -9.94 -3.58
CA THR A 27 -10.67 -9.45 -4.06
C THR A 27 -9.92 -8.67 -2.99
N VAL A 28 -10.59 -7.86 -2.17
CA VAL A 28 -9.98 -7.18 -1.02
C VAL A 28 -9.52 -8.18 0.04
N LEU A 29 -10.32 -9.21 0.34
CA LEU A 29 -9.94 -10.26 1.29
C LEU A 29 -8.75 -11.08 0.80
N ALA A 30 -8.76 -11.50 -0.47
CA ALA A 30 -7.63 -12.21 -1.09
C ALA A 30 -6.36 -11.36 -1.08
N ALA A 31 -6.47 -10.07 -1.41
CA ALA A 31 -5.35 -9.14 -1.32
C ALA A 31 -4.85 -8.99 0.14
N GLY A 32 -5.75 -8.90 1.12
CA GLY A 32 -5.41 -8.86 2.54
C GLY A 32 -4.71 -10.13 3.02
N MET A 33 -5.15 -11.30 2.59
CA MET A 33 -4.50 -12.59 2.89
C MET A 33 -3.11 -12.67 2.29
N LEU A 34 -2.95 -12.35 1.00
CA LEU A 34 -1.65 -12.31 0.33
C LEU A 34 -0.71 -11.33 1.02
N TYR A 35 -1.19 -10.13 1.35
CA TYR A 35 -0.41 -9.13 2.07
C TYR A 35 -0.01 -9.62 3.47
N GLY A 36 -0.91 -10.28 4.20
CA GLY A 36 -0.63 -10.87 5.52
C GLY A 36 0.50 -11.90 5.51
N THR A 37 0.65 -12.68 4.43
CA THR A 37 1.75 -13.65 4.30
C THR A 37 3.13 -13.01 4.08
N THR A 38 3.20 -11.72 3.73
CA THR A 38 4.46 -11.00 3.52
C THR A 38 5.32 -10.99 4.79
N GLY A 39 4.70 -10.81 5.96
CA GLY A 39 5.42 -10.83 7.25
C GLY A 39 6.05 -12.19 7.57
N THR A 40 5.34 -13.28 7.26
CA THR A 40 5.86 -14.65 7.43
C THR A 40 7.02 -14.92 6.48
N ALA A 41 6.94 -14.48 5.23
CA ALA A 41 8.02 -14.62 4.26
C ALA A 41 9.28 -13.82 4.66
N GLN A 42 9.09 -12.63 5.26
CA GLN A 42 10.18 -11.85 5.84
C GLN A 42 10.85 -12.54 7.03
N ALA A 43 10.07 -13.17 7.92
CA ALA A 43 10.63 -13.92 9.05
C ALA A 43 11.46 -15.15 8.61
N LEU A 44 11.23 -15.67 7.40
CA LEU A 44 11.98 -16.77 6.79
C LEU A 44 13.19 -16.30 5.96
N ALA A 45 13.37 -14.99 5.80
CA ALA A 45 14.53 -14.43 5.11
C ALA A 45 15.84 -14.76 5.84
N PRO A 46 16.98 -14.86 5.14
CA PRO A 46 18.27 -15.09 5.78
C PRO A 46 18.57 -14.08 6.90
N VAL A 47 19.20 -14.55 7.98
CA VAL A 47 19.58 -13.70 9.12
C VAL A 47 20.53 -12.59 8.64
N GLY A 48 20.27 -11.35 9.05
CA GLY A 48 21.04 -10.18 8.62
C GLY A 48 20.56 -9.53 7.33
N THR A 49 19.42 -9.97 6.77
CA THR A 49 18.80 -9.28 5.64
C THR A 49 18.29 -7.90 6.09
N ASP A 50 18.83 -6.86 5.47
CA ASP A 50 18.39 -5.49 5.76
C ASP A 50 16.95 -5.26 5.26
N PRO A 51 16.05 -4.72 6.11
CA PRO A 51 14.65 -4.56 5.73
C PRO A 51 14.43 -3.61 4.54
N SER A 52 15.26 -2.57 4.39
CA SER A 52 15.17 -1.65 3.24
C SER A 52 15.49 -2.36 1.92
N SER A 53 16.39 -3.35 1.95
CA SER A 53 16.72 -4.21 0.82
C SER A 53 15.55 -5.08 0.39
N ILE A 54 14.84 -5.69 1.35
CA ILE A 54 13.61 -6.45 1.09
C ILE A 54 12.56 -5.53 0.45
N GLY A 55 12.40 -4.33 1.02
CA GLY A 55 11.47 -3.34 0.50
C GLY A 55 11.76 -2.92 -0.94
N LEU A 56 13.03 -2.71 -1.28
CA LEU A 56 13.49 -2.37 -2.63
C LEU A 56 13.26 -3.52 -3.60
N VAL A 57 13.69 -4.73 -3.26
CA VAL A 57 13.53 -5.93 -4.10
C VAL A 57 12.05 -6.16 -4.40
N ARG A 58 11.19 -6.09 -3.37
CA ARG A 58 9.74 -6.27 -3.50
C ARG A 58 9.12 -5.31 -4.53
N ILE A 59 9.37 -4.01 -4.38
CA ILE A 59 8.72 -3.02 -5.26
C ILE A 59 9.36 -2.99 -6.66
N ALA A 60 10.67 -3.26 -6.77
CA ALA A 60 11.35 -3.36 -8.06
C ALA A 60 10.86 -4.57 -8.85
N LEU A 61 10.85 -5.76 -8.24
CA LEU A 61 10.38 -6.99 -8.90
C LEU A 61 8.89 -6.93 -9.20
N GLY A 62 8.05 -6.46 -8.28
CA GLY A 62 6.64 -6.25 -8.54
C GLY A 62 6.41 -5.30 -9.73
N GLY A 63 7.14 -4.19 -9.80
CA GLY A 63 7.07 -3.26 -10.92
C GLY A 63 7.51 -3.88 -12.25
N LEU A 64 8.64 -4.61 -12.25
CA LEU A 64 9.16 -5.28 -13.44
C LEU A 64 8.26 -6.43 -13.91
N ALA A 65 7.71 -7.21 -12.99
CA ALA A 65 6.78 -8.31 -13.29
C ALA A 65 5.48 -7.80 -13.92
N LEU A 66 4.97 -6.64 -13.46
CA LEU A 66 3.76 -6.03 -14.00
C LEU A 66 4.01 -5.23 -15.29
N LEU A 67 5.25 -4.81 -15.56
CA LEU A 67 5.61 -4.00 -16.72
C LEU A 67 5.13 -4.53 -18.07
N PRO A 68 5.31 -5.81 -18.45
CA PRO A 68 4.82 -6.31 -19.74
C PRO A 68 3.29 -6.25 -19.85
N PHE A 69 2.58 -6.57 -18.77
CA PHE A 69 1.11 -6.53 -18.75
C PHE A 69 0.59 -5.09 -18.80
N ALA A 70 1.22 -4.18 -18.07
CA ALA A 70 0.91 -2.76 -18.12
C ALA A 70 1.18 -2.19 -19.52
N ALA A 71 2.34 -2.50 -20.10
CA ALA A 71 2.68 -2.07 -21.44
C ALA A 71 1.68 -2.59 -22.47
N ALA A 72 1.31 -3.87 -22.42
CA ALA A 72 0.30 -4.43 -23.31
C ALA A 72 -1.06 -3.72 -23.17
N ARG A 73 -1.47 -3.41 -21.94
CA ARG A 73 -2.76 -2.76 -21.66
C ARG A 73 -2.84 -1.29 -22.06
N GLU A 74 -1.71 -0.58 -22.05
CA GLU A 74 -1.62 0.82 -22.48
C GLU A 74 -1.33 0.99 -23.99
N GLY A 75 -1.09 -0.09 -24.74
CA GLY A 75 -0.72 -0.02 -26.16
C GLY A 75 0.79 0.14 -26.42
N GLY A 76 1.62 -0.31 -25.48
CA GLY A 76 3.07 -0.44 -25.60
C GLY A 76 3.86 0.34 -24.54
N LEU A 77 5.15 0.03 -24.40
CA LEU A 77 6.04 0.69 -23.42
C LEU A 77 6.13 2.20 -23.61
N ARG A 78 6.12 2.67 -24.87
CA ARG A 78 6.13 4.12 -25.18
C ARG A 78 4.86 4.82 -24.71
N ALA A 79 3.70 4.17 -24.81
CA ALA A 79 2.44 4.73 -24.36
C ALA A 79 2.38 4.79 -22.83
N LEU A 80 2.81 3.71 -22.17
CA LEU A 80 2.95 3.67 -20.71
C LEU A 80 3.90 4.76 -20.21
N ALA A 81 5.10 4.89 -20.81
CA ALA A 81 6.09 5.90 -20.42
C ALA A 81 5.57 7.34 -20.61
N ARG A 82 4.76 7.60 -21.64
CA ARG A 82 4.09 8.90 -21.84
C ARG A 82 3.06 9.22 -20.74
N GLY A 83 2.57 8.22 -20.03
CA GLY A 83 1.71 8.39 -18.85
C GLY A 83 2.46 8.77 -17.57
N LEU A 84 3.81 8.81 -17.60
CA LEU A 84 4.60 9.32 -16.48
C LEU A 84 4.16 10.76 -16.19
N SER A 85 3.73 11.00 -14.96
CA SER A 85 3.17 12.27 -14.54
C SER A 85 3.61 12.60 -13.11
N PRO A 86 3.49 13.86 -12.67
CA PRO A 86 3.81 14.23 -11.29
C PRO A 86 3.06 13.39 -10.26
N TRP A 87 1.86 12.90 -10.58
CA TRP A 87 1.08 12.02 -9.69
C TRP A 87 1.64 10.61 -9.58
N VAL A 88 2.24 10.09 -10.65
CA VAL A 88 2.98 8.82 -10.61
C VAL A 88 4.25 8.98 -9.78
N LEU A 89 4.98 10.09 -9.96
CA LEU A 89 6.16 10.40 -9.14
C LEU A 89 5.77 10.56 -7.67
N LEU A 90 4.66 11.25 -7.38
CA LEU A 90 4.13 11.38 -6.03
C LEU A 90 3.76 10.00 -5.45
N ALA A 91 3.17 9.13 -6.26
CA ALA A 91 2.85 7.75 -5.85
C ALA A 91 4.13 6.99 -5.48
N GLY A 92 5.15 7.04 -6.34
CA GLY A 92 6.45 6.42 -6.08
C GLY A 92 7.14 6.99 -4.84
N ALA A 93 7.11 8.31 -4.65
CA ALA A 93 7.69 8.96 -3.48
C ALA A 93 6.96 8.55 -2.19
N GLY A 94 5.63 8.47 -2.20
CA GLY A 94 4.84 7.94 -1.09
C GLY A 94 5.16 6.48 -0.78
N LEU A 95 5.38 5.66 -1.80
CA LEU A 95 5.78 4.26 -1.62
C LEU A 95 7.20 4.13 -1.04
N ALA A 96 8.17 4.90 -1.54
CA ALA A 96 9.53 4.91 -1.01
C ALA A 96 9.57 5.41 0.45
N GLY A 97 8.83 6.50 0.74
CA GLY A 97 8.67 7.03 2.10
C GLY A 97 8.03 6.01 3.04
N PHE A 98 7.00 5.29 2.58
CA PHE A 98 6.39 4.21 3.35
C PHE A 98 7.42 3.15 3.74
N GLN A 99 8.23 2.66 2.80
CA GLN A 99 9.23 1.62 3.08
C GLN A 99 10.23 2.08 4.15
N VAL A 100 10.82 3.27 4.00
CA VAL A 100 11.83 3.79 4.94
C VAL A 100 11.23 4.01 6.33
N LEU A 101 10.08 4.69 6.41
CA LEU A 101 9.46 5.04 7.68
C LEU A 101 8.91 3.82 8.40
N PHE A 102 8.35 2.86 7.67
CA PHE A 102 7.83 1.62 8.23
C PHE A 102 8.93 0.81 8.91
N PHE A 103 10.04 0.57 8.23
CA PHE A 103 11.13 -0.23 8.80
C PHE A 103 11.79 0.45 9.99
N ARG A 104 12.05 1.77 9.90
CA ARG A 104 12.60 2.52 11.05
C ARG A 104 11.61 2.54 12.22
N GLY A 105 10.31 2.67 11.94
CA GLY A 105 9.26 2.65 12.95
C GLY A 105 9.16 1.30 13.67
N VAL A 106 9.20 0.19 12.91
CA VAL A 106 9.19 -1.17 13.45
C VAL A 106 10.44 -1.47 14.29
N ILE A 107 11.63 -1.00 13.89
CA ILE A 107 12.85 -1.16 14.69
C ILE A 107 12.75 -0.37 16.01
N ALA A 108 12.20 0.85 15.98
CA ALA A 108 12.15 1.74 17.14
C ALA A 108 11.02 1.38 18.14
N ALA A 109 9.82 1.02 17.65
CA ALA A 109 8.65 0.71 18.46
C ALA A 109 8.38 -0.79 18.67
N GLY A 110 9.07 -1.66 17.92
CA GLY A 110 8.80 -3.09 17.85
C GLY A 110 7.82 -3.44 16.73
N VAL A 111 7.92 -4.67 16.23
CA VAL A 111 7.16 -5.17 15.06
C VAL A 111 5.65 -5.06 15.26
N ALA A 112 5.13 -5.48 16.42
CA ALA A 112 3.70 -5.46 16.69
C ALA A 112 3.14 -4.03 16.71
N LEU A 113 3.71 -3.15 17.54
CA LEU A 113 3.25 -1.78 17.69
C LEU A 113 3.43 -0.96 16.41
N GLY A 114 4.63 -0.99 15.82
CA GLY A 114 4.92 -0.24 14.59
C GLY A 114 4.04 -0.64 13.41
N THR A 115 3.77 -1.94 13.24
CA THR A 115 2.93 -2.44 12.14
C THR A 115 1.47 -2.03 12.32
N VAL A 116 0.92 -2.19 13.53
CA VAL A 116 -0.47 -1.81 13.81
C VAL A 116 -0.67 -0.32 13.57
N VAL A 117 0.21 0.54 14.13
CA VAL A 117 0.10 2.00 13.96
C VAL A 117 0.22 2.40 12.49
N ALA A 118 1.16 1.83 11.74
CA ALA A 118 1.36 2.16 10.33
C ALA A 118 0.16 1.78 9.45
N ILE A 119 -0.37 0.56 9.61
CA ILE A 119 -1.48 0.08 8.78
C ILE A 119 -2.80 0.75 9.18
N ALA A 120 -3.08 0.85 10.48
CA ALA A 120 -4.36 1.38 10.96
C ALA A 120 -4.51 2.89 10.78
N SER A 121 -3.40 3.65 10.74
CA SER A 121 -3.45 5.08 10.43
C SER A 121 -3.65 5.39 8.95
N GLY A 122 -3.32 4.44 8.05
CA GLY A 122 -3.45 4.60 6.60
C GLY A 122 -4.83 5.07 6.12
N PRO A 123 -5.95 4.41 6.52
CA PRO A 123 -7.30 4.85 6.17
C PRO A 123 -7.66 6.25 6.67
N VAL A 124 -7.14 6.66 7.82
CA VAL A 124 -7.38 7.99 8.40
C VAL A 124 -6.75 9.05 7.51
N PHE A 125 -5.46 8.91 7.19
CA PHE A 125 -4.76 9.80 6.27
C PHE A 125 -5.35 9.77 4.86
N ALA A 126 -5.74 8.59 4.36
CA ALA A 126 -6.38 8.45 3.07
C ALA A 126 -7.74 9.16 3.00
N GLY A 127 -8.54 9.09 4.06
CA GLY A 127 -9.80 9.81 4.16
C GLY A 127 -9.61 11.33 4.24
N ILE A 128 -8.63 11.80 5.03
CA ILE A 128 -8.27 13.23 5.09
C ILE A 128 -7.82 13.74 3.72
N LEU A 129 -6.89 13.04 3.06
CA LEU A 129 -6.44 13.41 1.70
C LEU A 129 -7.59 13.30 0.69
N GLY A 130 -8.48 12.32 0.85
CA GLY A 130 -9.72 12.15 0.09
C GLY A 130 -10.60 13.40 0.16
N ALA A 131 -10.90 13.83 1.38
CA ALA A 131 -11.71 15.00 1.65
C ALA A 131 -11.06 16.29 1.14
N VAL A 132 -9.75 16.48 1.36
CA VAL A 132 -9.05 17.73 0.98
C VAL A 132 -8.83 17.81 -0.54
N VAL A 133 -8.34 16.73 -1.16
CA VAL A 133 -7.89 16.76 -2.57
C VAL A 133 -8.99 16.40 -3.56
N PHE A 134 -9.94 15.55 -3.17
CA PHE A 134 -11.07 15.16 -4.02
C PHE A 134 -12.41 15.77 -3.58
N ARG A 135 -12.46 16.50 -2.46
CA ARG A 135 -13.70 17.06 -1.90
C ARG A 135 -14.77 16.00 -1.65
N GLU A 136 -14.32 14.80 -1.27
CA GLU A 136 -15.21 13.70 -0.91
C GLU A 136 -15.89 13.98 0.42
N ARG A 137 -17.18 13.65 0.50
CA ARG A 137 -17.94 13.77 1.75
C ARG A 137 -17.66 12.54 2.61
N LEU A 138 -17.02 12.75 3.76
CA LEU A 138 -16.81 11.71 4.75
C LEU A 138 -18.15 11.38 5.42
N SER A 139 -18.58 10.14 5.32
CA SER A 139 -19.84 9.70 5.91
C SER A 139 -19.74 9.59 7.44
N PRO A 140 -20.85 9.63 8.18
CA PRO A 140 -20.85 9.35 9.62
C PRO A 140 -20.25 7.98 9.95
N ALA A 141 -20.49 6.98 9.09
CA ALA A 141 -19.90 5.65 9.22
C ALA A 141 -18.36 5.66 9.11
N TRP A 142 -17.79 6.54 8.28
CA TRP A 142 -16.34 6.74 8.19
C TRP A 142 -15.75 7.32 9.47
N TRP A 143 -16.44 8.27 10.10
CA TRP A 143 -16.01 8.82 11.39
C TRP A 143 -16.04 7.76 12.49
N ALA A 144 -17.12 6.96 12.55
CA ALA A 144 -17.23 5.87 13.51
C ALA A 144 -16.14 4.81 13.32
N SER A 145 -15.86 4.38 12.08
CA SER A 145 -14.82 3.38 11.81
C SER A 145 -13.41 3.93 12.08
N THR A 146 -13.17 5.20 11.77
CA THR A 146 -11.91 5.91 12.08
C THR A 146 -11.67 6.02 13.58
N ALA A 147 -12.71 6.41 14.34
CA ALA A 147 -12.63 6.48 15.80
C ALA A 147 -12.36 5.10 16.42
N LEU A 148 -13.03 4.06 15.94
CA LEU A 148 -12.81 2.69 16.39
C LEU A 148 -11.38 2.20 16.08
N ALA A 149 -10.86 2.50 14.89
CA ALA A 149 -9.48 2.18 14.50
C ALA A 149 -8.46 2.91 15.39
N ALA A 150 -8.68 4.21 15.67
CA ALA A 150 -7.84 4.99 16.57
C ALA A 150 -7.86 4.44 18.00
N ALA A 151 -9.03 4.03 18.50
CA ALA A 151 -9.16 3.38 19.81
C ALA A 151 -8.40 2.04 19.85
N GLY A 152 -8.50 1.23 18.80
CA GLY A 152 -7.71 -0.01 18.68
C GLY A 152 -6.20 0.25 18.69
N CYS A 153 -5.72 1.27 17.97
CA CYS A 153 -4.31 1.68 18.01
C CYS A 153 -3.87 2.10 19.42
N ALA A 154 -4.68 2.91 20.09
CA ALA A 154 -4.42 3.36 21.45
C ALA A 154 -4.33 2.17 22.41
N LEU A 155 -5.28 1.22 22.33
CA LEU A 155 -5.27 0.00 23.14
C LEU A 155 -4.01 -0.85 22.92
N VAL A 156 -3.58 -1.03 21.67
CA VAL A 156 -2.33 -1.75 21.37
C VAL A 156 -1.10 -1.00 21.90
N SER A 157 -1.13 0.33 21.88
CA SER A 157 -0.04 1.19 22.38
C SER A 157 0.09 1.18 23.91
N LEU A 158 -0.95 0.75 24.64
CA LEU A 158 -0.90 0.57 26.10
C LEU A 158 -0.16 -0.70 26.52
N GLY A 159 0.13 -1.62 25.59
CA GLY A 159 1.01 -2.75 25.86
C GLY A 159 2.43 -2.27 26.20
N LYS A 160 3.05 -2.81 27.25
CA LYS A 160 4.44 -2.49 27.58
C LYS A 160 5.35 -2.92 26.43
N SER A 161 5.88 -1.96 25.70
CA SER A 161 6.92 -2.21 24.70
C SER A 161 8.28 -2.27 25.39
N THR A 162 9.05 -3.32 25.13
CA THR A 162 10.48 -3.41 25.49
C THR A 162 11.38 -2.80 24.41
N ALA A 163 10.79 -2.15 23.40
CA ALA A 163 11.51 -1.57 22.29
C ALA A 163 12.32 -0.34 22.73
N PRO A 164 13.43 -0.03 22.02
CA PRO A 164 14.38 0.98 22.46
C PRO A 164 13.86 2.43 22.42
N ALA A 165 12.90 2.75 21.54
CA ALA A 165 12.38 4.11 21.37
C ALA A 165 10.91 4.14 20.87
N PRO A 166 9.95 3.72 21.71
CA PRO A 166 8.56 3.51 21.29
C PRO A 166 7.88 4.76 20.72
N ASP A 167 8.07 5.93 21.33
CA ASP A 167 7.41 7.17 20.88
C ASP A 167 7.89 7.62 19.49
N ALA A 168 9.21 7.56 19.27
CA ALA A 168 9.80 7.86 17.95
C ALA A 168 9.34 6.84 16.90
N GLY A 169 9.24 5.56 17.29
CA GLY A 169 8.75 4.52 16.40
C GLY A 169 7.27 4.69 16.03
N ILE A 170 6.42 5.14 16.96
CA ILE A 170 5.03 5.50 16.69
C ILE A 170 4.97 6.66 15.67
N ALA A 171 5.77 7.72 15.87
CA ALA A 171 5.80 8.86 14.95
C ALA A 171 6.24 8.45 13.53
N LEU A 172 7.25 7.58 13.43
CA LEU A 172 7.71 7.01 12.16
C LEU A 172 6.62 6.14 11.51
N ALA A 173 5.94 5.29 12.29
CA ALA A 173 4.85 4.45 11.81
C ALA A 173 3.66 5.28 11.29
N LEU A 174 3.30 6.38 11.97
CA LEU A 174 2.30 7.34 11.47
C LEU A 174 2.75 7.98 10.15
N GLY A 175 4.03 8.36 10.06
CA GLY A 175 4.62 8.85 8.81
C GLY A 175 4.55 7.83 7.67
N ALA A 176 4.72 6.54 7.97
CA ALA A 176 4.53 5.46 7.00
C ALA A 176 3.06 5.43 6.53
N GLY A 177 2.09 5.42 7.44
CA GLY A 177 0.66 5.47 7.10
C GLY A 177 0.30 6.67 6.21
N ALA A 178 0.84 7.85 6.51
CA ALA A 178 0.66 9.05 5.70
C ALA A 178 1.27 8.90 4.30
N SER A 179 2.48 8.33 4.21
CA SER A 179 3.16 8.07 2.93
C SER A 179 2.39 7.07 2.07
N TYR A 180 1.80 6.05 2.69
CA TYR A 180 0.92 5.10 2.01
C TYR A 180 -0.36 5.75 1.49
N ALA A 181 -0.92 6.71 2.23
CA ALA A 181 -2.06 7.49 1.76
C ALA A 181 -1.69 8.39 0.55
N VAL A 182 -0.48 8.96 0.53
CA VAL A 182 0.06 9.70 -0.62
C VAL A 182 0.22 8.80 -1.85
N LEU A 183 0.71 7.56 -1.66
CA LEU A 183 0.73 6.54 -2.71
C LEU A 183 -0.66 6.33 -3.33
N GLY A 184 -1.68 6.08 -2.50
CA GLY A 184 -3.05 5.88 -2.95
C GLY A 184 -3.62 7.09 -3.70
N LEU A 185 -3.37 8.30 -3.19
CA LEU A 185 -3.73 9.56 -3.84
C LEU A 185 -3.10 9.69 -5.23
N GLY A 186 -1.80 9.43 -5.32
CA GLY A 186 -1.03 9.49 -6.57
C GLY A 186 -1.57 8.50 -7.60
N ILE A 187 -1.78 7.24 -7.21
CA ILE A 187 -2.38 6.20 -8.08
C ILE A 187 -3.77 6.62 -8.56
N LYS A 188 -4.62 7.14 -7.66
CA LYS A 188 -5.99 7.56 -8.01
C LYS A 188 -6.00 8.72 -9.01
N LYS A 189 -5.07 9.67 -8.89
CA LYS A 189 -4.92 10.77 -9.86
C LYS A 189 -4.29 10.29 -11.17
N ALA A 190 -3.28 9.42 -11.11
CA ALA A 190 -2.61 8.84 -12.28
C ALA A 190 -3.57 7.98 -13.12
N SER A 191 -4.51 7.27 -12.46
CA SER A 191 -5.55 6.47 -13.10
C SER A 191 -6.53 7.27 -13.97
N ARG A 192 -6.42 8.61 -14.01
CA ARG A 192 -7.16 9.46 -14.96
C ARG A 192 -6.54 9.48 -16.35
N ARG A 193 -5.26 9.10 -16.48
CA ARG A 193 -4.49 9.09 -17.74
C ARG A 193 -4.00 7.70 -18.12
N LEU A 194 -3.77 6.86 -17.13
CA LEU A 194 -3.35 5.47 -17.28
C LEU A 194 -4.44 4.55 -16.76
N THR A 195 -4.41 3.29 -17.14
CA THR A 195 -5.13 2.26 -16.42
C THR A 195 -4.61 2.15 -14.98
N SER A 196 -5.42 1.55 -14.08
CA SER A 196 -4.98 1.26 -12.71
C SER A 196 -3.70 0.42 -12.70
N LEU A 197 -3.60 -0.56 -13.62
CA LEU A 197 -2.42 -1.39 -13.78
C LEU A 197 -1.19 -0.57 -14.18
N GLY A 198 -1.32 0.33 -15.16
CA GLY A 198 -0.24 1.23 -15.56
C GLY A 198 0.21 2.18 -14.45
N SER A 199 -0.75 2.73 -13.71
CA SER A 199 -0.50 3.64 -12.58
C SER A 199 0.27 2.96 -11.44
N VAL A 200 -0.15 1.75 -11.04
CA VAL A 200 0.53 0.95 -10.02
C VAL A 200 1.93 0.55 -10.49
N THR A 201 2.06 0.07 -11.72
CA THR A 201 3.34 -0.37 -12.28
C THR A 201 4.38 0.75 -12.28
N LEU A 202 4.03 1.92 -12.81
CA LEU A 202 4.95 3.06 -12.80
C LEU A 202 5.19 3.60 -11.39
N GLY A 203 4.20 3.53 -10.49
CA GLY A 203 4.38 3.87 -9.08
C GLY A 203 5.40 2.97 -8.38
N LEU A 204 5.35 1.66 -8.63
CA LEU A 204 6.32 0.69 -8.12
C LEU A 204 7.73 0.97 -8.65
N LEU A 205 7.86 1.20 -9.97
CA LEU A 205 9.15 1.48 -10.61
C LEU A 205 9.75 2.83 -10.20
N THR A 206 8.94 3.88 -10.09
CA THR A 206 9.43 5.18 -9.60
C THR A 206 9.75 5.14 -8.12
N GLY A 207 8.97 4.39 -7.33
CA GLY A 207 9.26 4.14 -5.92
C GLY A 207 10.57 3.37 -5.71
N SER A 208 10.87 2.36 -6.54
CA SER A 208 12.16 1.65 -6.47
C SER A 208 13.33 2.58 -6.81
N LEU A 209 13.18 3.45 -7.81
CA LEU A 209 14.18 4.47 -8.15
C LEU A 209 14.42 5.47 -7.01
N PHE A 210 13.38 5.94 -6.33
CA PHE A 210 13.53 6.83 -5.18
C PHE A 210 14.10 6.15 -3.94
N LEU A 211 13.88 4.84 -3.79
CA LEU A 211 14.43 4.07 -2.69
C LEU A 211 15.89 3.65 -2.94
N ALA A 212 16.33 3.60 -4.21
CA ALA A 212 17.68 3.17 -4.57
C ALA A 212 18.81 3.98 -3.89
N PRO A 213 18.79 5.32 -3.81
CA PRO A 213 19.82 6.08 -3.10
C PRO A 213 19.89 5.74 -1.60
N VAL A 214 18.75 5.47 -0.96
CA VAL A 214 18.69 5.09 0.46
C VAL A 214 19.31 3.71 0.67
N PHE A 215 19.02 2.77 -0.22
CA PHE A 215 19.62 1.44 -0.21
C PHE A 215 21.13 1.48 -0.48
N LEU A 216 21.59 2.29 -1.44
CA LEU A 216 23.02 2.44 -1.72
C LEU A 216 23.75 3.08 -0.54
N ALA A 217 23.14 4.07 0.12
CA ALA A 217 23.71 4.73 1.29
C ALA A 217 23.75 3.83 2.54
N SER A 218 22.86 2.83 2.65
CA SER A 218 22.87 1.90 3.78
C SER A 218 24.00 0.86 3.69
N GLY A 219 24.66 0.73 2.52
CA GLY A 219 25.68 -0.29 2.29
C GLY A 219 25.13 -1.72 2.30
N ALA A 220 23.81 -1.88 2.25
CA ALA A 220 23.16 -3.17 2.27
C ALA A 220 23.40 -3.92 0.95
N SER A 221 23.37 -5.26 1.02
CA SER A 221 23.57 -6.11 -0.16
C SER A 221 22.29 -6.81 -0.56
N ILE A 222 22.13 -7.03 -1.86
CA ILE A 222 21.07 -7.88 -2.42
C ILE A 222 21.52 -9.35 -2.55
N GLY A 223 22.76 -9.67 -2.15
CA GLY A 223 23.36 -10.99 -2.32
C GLY A 223 22.59 -12.13 -1.63
N TRP A 224 21.81 -11.81 -0.60
CA TRP A 224 20.91 -12.76 0.06
C TRP A 224 19.90 -13.41 -0.91
N THR A 225 19.49 -12.70 -1.97
CA THR A 225 18.56 -13.20 -3.01
C THR A 225 19.10 -14.39 -3.79
N LEU A 226 20.42 -14.58 -3.82
CA LEU A 226 21.08 -15.70 -4.49
C LEU A 226 21.09 -16.98 -3.64
N SER A 227 20.81 -16.87 -2.35
CA SER A 227 20.66 -18.06 -1.48
C SER A 227 19.33 -18.76 -1.77
N PRO A 228 19.22 -20.10 -1.61
CA PRO A 228 17.96 -20.81 -1.84
C PRO A 228 16.79 -20.27 -1.01
N ARG A 229 17.05 -19.89 0.25
CA ARG A 229 16.05 -19.25 1.13
C ARG A 229 15.68 -17.86 0.66
N GLY A 230 16.67 -17.05 0.27
CA GLY A 230 16.42 -15.72 -0.26
C GLY A 230 15.70 -15.72 -1.60
N PHE A 231 15.95 -16.70 -2.46
CA PHE A 231 15.20 -16.88 -3.71
C PHE A 231 13.73 -17.18 -3.44
N LEU A 232 13.43 -18.09 -2.50
CA LEU A 232 12.05 -18.40 -2.10
C LEU A 232 11.34 -17.18 -1.49
N THR A 233 12.02 -16.42 -0.62
CA THR A 233 11.49 -15.15 -0.11
C THR A 233 11.23 -14.18 -1.26
N THR A 234 12.17 -14.03 -2.19
CA THR A 234 12.07 -13.11 -3.33
C THR A 234 10.93 -13.48 -4.28
N ALA A 235 10.70 -14.77 -4.51
CA ALA A 235 9.61 -15.25 -5.35
C ALA A 235 8.22 -15.03 -4.73
N HIS A 236 8.14 -14.91 -3.41
CA HIS A 236 6.89 -14.63 -2.68
C HIS A 236 6.53 -13.13 -2.61
N LEU A 237 7.55 -12.27 -2.55
CA LEU A 237 7.41 -10.82 -2.37
C LEU A 237 6.66 -10.11 -3.51
#